data_AF-A0A3L7E0B4-F1
#
_entry.id   AF-A0A3L7E0B4-F1
#
_cell.length_a   1.000
_cell.length_b   1.000
_cell.length_c   1.000
_cell.angle_alpha   90.00
_cell.angle_beta   90.00
_cell.angle_gamma   90.00
#
_symmetry.space_group_name_H-M   'P 1'
#
loop_
_entity.id
_entity.type
_entity.pdbx_description
1 polymer ?
#
loop_
_entity_poly.entity_id
_entity_poly.type
_entity_poly.pdbx_seq_one_letter_code
_entity_poly.pdbx_strand_id
1 'polypeptide(L)'
;MADFPVEQILKGAKHAIENSEYLPTLHRMIECCQAGLVELGLPAPHDAYVEACQAPSPKSAQPWSHPAVYLAGRDSDWFFLANNEERRTWPVYRGHYQKYCAAVLRGEKLEVPAPEALEKDTGEPLTREEQLAELRKLRESSGL
;
A
#
# COMPACT_ATOMS: atom_id res chain seq x y z
N MET A 1 7.12 0.99 -23.90
CA MET A 1 8.39 0.42 -23.38
C MET A 1 9.00 1.28 -22.26
N ALA A 2 8.74 2.60 -22.21
CA ALA A 2 9.13 3.49 -21.11
C ALA A 2 8.38 3.27 -19.77
N ASP A 3 7.65 2.17 -19.66
CA ASP A 3 6.69 1.92 -18.57
C ASP A 3 7.12 0.81 -17.61
N PHE A 4 8.23 0.12 -17.92
CA PHE A 4 8.76 -0.98 -17.13
C PHE A 4 10.09 -0.58 -16.48
N PRO A 5 10.31 -0.88 -15.19
CA PRO A 5 11.61 -0.77 -14.55
C PRO A 5 12.66 -1.62 -15.28
N VAL A 6 13.92 -1.18 -15.24
CA VAL A 6 15.04 -1.86 -15.90
C VAL A 6 15.16 -3.31 -15.44
N GLU A 7 15.00 -3.56 -14.16
CA GLU A 7 15.06 -4.90 -13.54
C GLU A 7 13.98 -5.82 -14.11
N GLN A 8 12.78 -5.29 -14.36
CA GLN A 8 11.68 -6.06 -14.93
C GLN A 8 11.96 -6.42 -16.39
N ILE A 9 12.55 -5.48 -17.16
CA ILE A 9 12.97 -5.72 -18.54
C ILE A 9 14.07 -6.77 -18.59
N LEU A 10 15.09 -6.67 -17.73
CA LEU A 10 16.20 -7.63 -17.70
C LEU A 10 15.72 -9.04 -17.34
N LYS A 11 14.85 -9.17 -16.32
CA LYS A 11 14.30 -10.46 -15.91
C LYS A 11 13.40 -11.05 -17.00
N GLY A 12 12.55 -10.22 -17.61
CA GLY A 12 11.70 -10.63 -18.74
C GLY A 12 12.52 -11.06 -19.96
N ALA A 13 13.61 -10.34 -20.27
CA ALA A 13 14.50 -10.67 -21.38
C ALA A 13 15.17 -12.01 -21.15
N LYS A 14 15.71 -12.23 -19.95
CA LYS A 14 16.32 -13.50 -19.55
C LYS A 14 15.33 -14.65 -19.71
N HIS A 15 14.12 -14.51 -19.17
CA HIS A 15 13.08 -15.53 -19.30
C HIS A 15 12.71 -15.80 -20.76
N ALA A 16 12.58 -14.75 -21.59
CA ALA A 16 12.25 -14.91 -23.00
C ALA A 16 13.37 -15.63 -23.77
N ILE A 17 14.65 -15.34 -23.48
CA ILE A 17 15.81 -16.00 -24.09
C ILE A 17 15.88 -17.48 -23.67
N GLU A 18 15.65 -17.78 -22.39
CA GLU A 18 15.72 -19.14 -21.86
C GLU A 18 14.58 -20.04 -22.37
N ASN A 19 13.45 -19.46 -22.77
CA ASN A 19 12.23 -20.21 -23.11
C ASN A 19 11.76 -20.03 -24.56
N SER A 20 12.55 -19.37 -25.42
CA SER A 20 12.22 -19.20 -26.84
C SER A 20 13.30 -19.79 -27.73
N GLU A 21 12.90 -20.59 -28.72
CA GLU A 21 13.81 -21.16 -29.73
C GLU A 21 14.30 -20.10 -30.73
N TYR A 22 13.53 -19.02 -30.91
CA TYR A 22 13.81 -17.90 -31.81
C TYR A 22 13.74 -16.56 -31.06
N LEU A 23 14.19 -15.48 -31.71
CA LEU A 23 14.08 -14.12 -31.16
C LEU A 23 12.60 -13.82 -30.82
N PRO A 24 12.27 -13.47 -29.57
CA PRO A 24 10.90 -13.25 -29.17
C PRO A 24 10.32 -12.00 -29.85
N THR A 25 9.01 -12.02 -30.08
CA THR A 25 8.30 -10.81 -30.50
C THR A 25 8.26 -9.79 -29.36
N LEU A 26 8.03 -8.51 -29.68
CA LEU A 26 7.83 -7.48 -28.66
C LEU A 26 6.65 -7.79 -27.74
N HIS A 27 5.58 -8.40 -28.26
CA HIS A 27 4.43 -8.81 -27.46
C HIS A 27 4.84 -9.87 -26.43
N ARG A 28 5.55 -10.91 -26.87
CA ARG A 28 6.05 -11.97 -25.98
C ARG A 28 6.99 -11.40 -24.91
N MET A 29 7.85 -10.46 -25.29
CA MET A 29 8.74 -9.78 -24.36
C MET A 29 7.98 -9.02 -23.25
N ILE A 30 6.88 -8.36 -23.59
CA ILE A 30 6.00 -7.67 -22.61
C ILE A 30 5.37 -8.69 -21.65
N GLU A 31 4.86 -9.81 -22.15
CA GLU A 31 4.32 -10.89 -21.32
C GLU A 31 5.36 -11.42 -20.33
N CYS A 32 6.59 -11.68 -20.80
CA CYS A 32 7.68 -12.16 -19.95
C CYS A 32 8.06 -11.15 -18.86
N CYS A 33 8.02 -9.85 -19.16
CA CYS A 33 8.25 -8.80 -18.16
C CYS A 33 7.14 -8.81 -17.08
N GLN A 34 5.88 -9.04 -17.47
CA GLN A 34 4.74 -9.06 -16.54
C GLN A 34 4.71 -10.34 -15.69
N ALA A 35 5.02 -11.50 -16.28
CA ALA A 35 5.01 -12.79 -15.59
C ALA A 35 5.90 -12.79 -14.33
N GLY A 36 7.09 -12.16 -14.42
CA GLY A 36 8.02 -12.10 -13.31
C GLY A 36 7.53 -11.33 -12.07
N LEU A 37 6.51 -10.47 -12.20
CA LEU A 37 5.84 -9.81 -11.07
C LEU A 37 4.83 -10.74 -10.40
N VAL A 38 4.02 -11.44 -11.21
CA VAL A 38 2.97 -12.34 -10.72
C VAL A 38 3.57 -13.50 -9.91
N GLU A 39 4.71 -14.05 -10.35
CA GLU A 39 5.45 -15.08 -9.61
C GLU A 39 5.92 -14.63 -8.22
N LEU A 40 6.12 -13.32 -8.04
CA LEU A 40 6.53 -12.71 -6.77
C LEU A 40 5.31 -12.24 -5.94
N GLY A 41 4.09 -12.51 -6.40
CA GLY A 41 2.86 -12.06 -5.74
C GLY A 41 2.59 -10.56 -5.88
N LEU A 42 3.27 -9.86 -6.79
CA LEU A 42 3.05 -8.44 -7.03
C LEU A 42 1.84 -8.24 -7.94
N PRO A 43 0.77 -7.55 -7.49
CA PRO A 43 -0.39 -7.25 -8.33
C PRO A 43 -0.01 -6.30 -9.48
N ALA A 44 -0.90 -6.22 -10.48
CA ALA A 44 -0.74 -5.26 -11.56
C ALA A 44 -0.73 -3.82 -10.99
N PRO A 45 0.04 -2.88 -11.58
CA PRO A 45 0.19 -1.54 -11.02
C PRO A 45 -1.13 -0.79 -10.78
N HIS A 46 -2.12 -0.96 -11.65
CA HIS A 46 -3.43 -0.32 -11.50
C HIS A 46 -4.25 -0.96 -10.39
N ASP A 47 -4.27 -2.30 -10.30
CA ASP A 47 -4.96 -3.01 -9.22
C ASP A 47 -4.38 -2.64 -7.84
N ALA A 48 -3.05 -2.56 -7.75
CA ALA A 48 -2.34 -2.10 -6.55
C ALA A 48 -2.76 -0.68 -6.14
N TYR A 49 -2.89 0.22 -7.13
CA TYR A 49 -3.33 1.58 -6.91
C TYR A 49 -4.78 1.64 -6.41
N VAL A 50 -5.68 0.88 -7.02
CA VAL A 50 -7.09 0.79 -6.60
C VAL A 50 -7.19 0.27 -5.17
N GLU A 51 -6.44 -0.78 -4.83
CA GLU A 51 -6.36 -1.33 -3.47
C GLU A 51 -5.88 -0.26 -2.46
N ALA A 52 -4.81 0.47 -2.79
CA ALA A 52 -4.28 1.54 -1.94
C ALA A 52 -5.29 2.67 -1.68
N CYS A 53 -6.03 3.08 -2.70
CA CYS A 53 -7.08 4.10 -2.60
C CYS A 53 -8.27 3.63 -1.77
N GLN A 54 -8.69 2.36 -1.91
CA GLN A 54 -9.90 1.83 -1.27
C GLN A 54 -9.67 1.31 0.15
N ALA A 55 -8.43 1.06 0.54
CA ALA A 55 -8.11 0.50 1.85
C ALA A 55 -8.65 1.38 3.01
N PRO A 56 -9.38 0.83 3.99
CA PRO A 56 -9.82 1.60 5.15
C PRO A 56 -8.67 1.85 6.15
N SER A 57 -8.87 2.83 7.04
CA SER A 57 -7.97 3.07 8.17
C SER A 57 -8.31 2.14 9.34
N PRO A 58 -7.32 1.65 10.11
CA PRO A 58 -5.88 1.89 9.99
C PRO A 58 -5.24 1.08 8.86
N LYS A 59 -4.41 1.75 8.03
CA LYS A 59 -3.81 1.18 6.81
C LYS A 59 -2.86 0.01 7.13
N SER A 60 -2.12 0.06 8.23
CA SER A 60 -1.20 -1.00 8.65
C SER A 60 -1.88 -2.32 9.02
N ALA A 61 -3.18 -2.30 9.37
CA ALA A 61 -3.93 -3.49 9.74
C ALA A 61 -4.66 -4.14 8.55
N GLN A 62 -4.56 -3.56 7.34
CA GLN A 62 -5.26 -4.08 6.18
C GLN A 62 -4.54 -5.31 5.60
N PRO A 63 -5.30 -6.27 5.04
CA PRO A 63 -4.73 -7.46 4.41
C PRO A 63 -4.23 -7.11 2.99
N TRP A 64 -3.08 -6.46 2.92
CA TRP A 64 -2.49 -6.05 1.64
C TRP A 64 -2.14 -7.24 0.75
N SER A 65 -2.45 -7.16 -0.54
CA SER A 65 -2.08 -8.18 -1.53
C SER A 65 -0.56 -8.40 -1.57
N HIS A 66 0.21 -7.32 -1.38
CA HIS A 66 1.65 -7.37 -1.27
C HIS A 66 2.16 -6.18 -0.43
N PRO A 67 3.23 -6.32 0.38
CA PRO A 67 3.81 -5.20 1.14
C PRO A 67 4.19 -3.98 0.29
N ALA A 68 4.57 -4.21 -0.97
CA ALA A 68 4.84 -3.15 -1.94
C ALA A 68 3.65 -2.21 -2.15
N VAL A 69 2.41 -2.72 -2.09
CA VAL A 69 1.18 -1.93 -2.24
C VAL A 69 1.05 -0.94 -1.09
N TYR A 70 1.25 -1.43 0.15
CA TYR A 70 1.24 -0.59 1.35
C TYR A 70 2.32 0.47 1.32
N LEU A 71 3.57 0.09 1.04
CA LEU A 71 4.71 1.00 1.08
C LEU A 71 4.60 2.08 0.00
N ALA A 72 4.14 1.70 -1.21
CA ALA A 72 3.87 2.65 -2.27
C ALA A 72 2.76 3.64 -1.88
N GLY A 73 1.70 3.16 -1.23
CA GLY A 73 0.62 4.02 -0.77
C GLY A 73 1.04 4.96 0.36
N ARG A 74 1.85 4.48 1.31
CA ARG A 74 2.43 5.28 2.39
C ARG A 74 3.28 6.43 1.84
N ASP A 75 4.19 6.10 0.92
CA ASP A 75 5.11 7.09 0.34
C ASP A 75 4.40 8.06 -0.61
N SER A 76 3.20 7.69 -1.09
CA SER A 76 2.34 8.55 -1.91
C SER A 76 1.39 9.42 -1.10
N ASP A 77 1.43 9.34 0.23
CA ASP A 77 0.50 10.00 1.16
C ASP A 77 -0.96 9.52 1.01
N TRP A 78 -1.45 8.81 2.04
CA TRP A 78 -2.82 8.29 2.09
C TRP A 78 -3.90 9.36 1.94
N PHE A 79 -3.68 10.55 2.51
CA PHE A 79 -4.62 11.66 2.38
C PHE A 79 -4.63 12.20 0.95
N PHE A 80 -3.45 12.29 0.32
CA PHE A 80 -3.34 12.69 -1.08
C PHE A 80 -4.09 11.72 -2.00
N LEU A 81 -3.88 10.40 -1.81
CA LEU A 81 -4.56 9.36 -2.58
C LEU A 81 -6.09 9.35 -2.40
N ALA A 82 -6.58 9.65 -1.20
CA ALA A 82 -8.01 9.61 -0.90
C ALA A 82 -8.77 10.86 -1.38
N ASN A 83 -8.11 12.03 -1.45
CA ASN A 83 -8.79 13.31 -1.67
C ASN A 83 -8.54 13.94 -3.05
N ASN A 84 -7.79 13.28 -3.93
CA ASN A 84 -7.48 13.80 -5.26
C ASN A 84 -7.92 12.82 -6.35
N GLU A 85 -8.12 13.35 -7.56
CA GLU A 85 -8.47 12.57 -8.75
C GLU A 85 -7.32 11.67 -9.22
N GLU A 86 -7.68 10.53 -9.82
CA GLU A 86 -6.74 9.53 -10.34
C GLU A 86 -5.69 10.12 -11.27
N ARG A 87 -6.06 11.09 -12.12
CA ARG A 87 -5.11 11.75 -13.03
C ARG A 87 -3.92 12.38 -12.32
N ARG A 88 -4.10 12.84 -11.08
CA ARG A 88 -3.05 13.48 -10.26
C ARG A 88 -2.32 12.47 -9.39
N THR A 89 -3.03 11.52 -8.81
CA THR A 89 -2.49 10.54 -7.84
C THR A 89 -1.78 9.37 -8.52
N TRP A 90 -2.29 8.90 -9.66
CA TRP A 90 -1.75 7.77 -10.42
C TRP A 90 -0.25 7.88 -10.72
N PRO A 91 0.26 8.96 -11.36
CA PRO A 91 1.69 9.02 -11.71
C PRO A 91 2.60 8.99 -10.47
N VAL A 92 2.15 9.57 -9.35
CA VAL A 92 2.89 9.57 -8.07
C VAL A 92 2.94 8.16 -7.50
N TYR A 93 1.77 7.52 -7.33
CA TYR A 93 1.67 6.17 -6.80
C TYR A 93 2.44 5.18 -7.65
N ARG A 94 2.24 5.22 -8.97
CA ARG A 94 2.90 4.33 -9.91
C ARG A 94 4.41 4.43 -9.80
N GLY A 95 4.95 5.64 -9.67
CA GLY A 95 6.40 5.84 -9.51
C GLY A 95 6.94 5.18 -8.23
N HIS A 96 6.22 5.29 -7.10
CA HIS A 96 6.60 4.59 -5.87
C HIS A 96 6.46 3.07 -6.00
N TYR A 97 5.34 2.59 -6.53
CA TYR A 97 5.10 1.17 -6.72
C TYR A 97 6.16 0.51 -7.60
N GLN A 98 6.56 1.15 -8.70
CA GLN A 98 7.63 0.67 -9.58
C GLN A 98 8.99 0.55 -8.87
N LYS A 99 9.32 1.47 -7.96
CA LYS A 99 10.54 1.38 -7.15
C LYS A 99 10.51 0.16 -6.24
N TYR A 100 9.38 -0.10 -5.60
CA TYR A 100 9.20 -1.28 -4.75
C TYR A 100 9.18 -2.58 -5.54
N CYS A 101 8.55 -2.63 -6.72
CA CYS A 101 8.64 -3.78 -7.62
C CYS A 101 10.09 -4.08 -8.01
N ALA A 102 10.88 -3.05 -8.35
CA ALA A 102 12.28 -3.22 -8.67
C ALA A 102 13.10 -3.77 -7.49
N ALA A 103 12.84 -3.30 -6.26
CA ALA A 103 13.45 -3.83 -5.04
C ALA A 103 13.16 -5.33 -4.84
N VAL A 104 11.89 -5.72 -4.96
CA VAL A 104 11.49 -7.15 -4.83
C VAL A 104 12.11 -7.99 -5.95
N LEU A 105 12.19 -7.46 -7.18
CA LEU A 105 12.86 -8.14 -8.30
C LEU A 105 14.36 -8.36 -8.06
N ARG A 106 15.02 -7.51 -7.25
CA ARG A 106 16.40 -7.72 -6.78
C ARG A 106 16.52 -8.69 -5.60
N GLY A 107 15.39 -9.16 -5.05
CA GLY A 107 15.33 -10.08 -3.92
C GLY A 107 15.22 -9.40 -2.56
N GLU A 108 14.93 -8.10 -2.50
CA GLU A 108 14.71 -7.39 -1.24
C GLU A 108 13.37 -7.82 -0.61
N LYS A 109 13.38 -8.05 0.72
CA LYS A 109 12.17 -8.37 1.48
C LYS A 109 11.54 -7.07 1.99
N LEU A 110 10.26 -6.90 1.67
CA LEU A 110 9.47 -5.75 2.11
C LEU A 110 8.60 -6.16 3.29
N GLU A 111 8.55 -5.30 4.31
CA GLU A 111 7.75 -5.53 5.51
C GLU A 111 6.79 -4.36 5.74
N VAL A 112 5.57 -4.69 6.15
CA VAL A 112 4.58 -3.70 6.58
C VAL A 112 4.74 -3.53 8.09
N PRO A 113 4.92 -2.31 8.60
CA PRO A 113 5.01 -2.07 10.03
C PRO A 113 3.72 -2.53 10.70
N ALA A 114 3.86 -3.20 11.85
CA ALA A 114 2.71 -3.61 12.65
C ALA A 114 1.87 -2.38 13.02
N PRO A 115 0.54 -2.51 13.10
CA PRO A 115 -0.29 -1.43 13.62
C PRO A 115 0.22 -1.08 15.02
N GLU A 116 0.52 0.20 15.25
CA GLU A 116 0.68 0.69 16.62
C GLU A 116 -0.58 0.28 17.37
N ALA A 117 -0.41 -0.55 18.40
CA ALA A 117 -1.51 -0.89 19.27
C ALA A 117 -1.97 0.44 19.85
N LEU A 118 -3.13 0.93 19.40
CA LEU A 118 -3.79 2.04 20.08
C LEU A 118 -3.89 1.59 21.53
N GLU A 119 -3.18 2.26 22.43
CA GLU A 119 -3.47 2.17 23.85
C GLU A 119 -4.94 2.55 23.93
N LYS A 120 -5.79 1.53 24.10
CA LYS A 120 -7.16 1.78 24.48
C LYS A 120 -6.99 2.38 25.86
N ASP A 121 -7.01 3.70 25.93
CA ASP A 121 -7.27 4.42 27.15
C ASP A 121 -8.72 4.07 27.51
N THR A 122 -8.92 2.83 27.97
CA THR A 122 -10.11 2.42 28.68
C THR A 122 -10.00 3.16 29.99
N GLY A 123 -10.29 4.46 29.96
CA GLY A 123 -10.65 5.19 31.16
C GLY A 123 -11.71 4.33 31.83
N GLU A 124 -11.38 3.83 33.02
CA GLU A 124 -12.29 3.00 33.78
C GLU A 124 -13.59 3.81 33.92
N PRO A 125 -14.74 3.31 33.44
CA PRO A 125 -15.95 4.11 33.46
C PRO A 125 -16.24 4.46 34.92
N LEU A 126 -16.25 5.77 35.23
CA LEU A 126 -16.54 6.25 36.59
C LEU A 126 -17.79 5.56 37.10
N THR A 127 -17.77 5.14 38.36
CA THR A 127 -18.95 4.56 38.97
C THR A 127 -20.10 5.56 38.95
N ARG A 128 -21.34 5.07 39.01
CA ARG A 128 -22.54 5.92 38.95
C ARG A 128 -22.53 7.05 39.98
N GLU A 129 -21.93 6.80 41.14
CA GLU A 129 -21.79 7.78 42.23
C GLU A 129 -20.80 8.89 41.88
N GLU A 130 -19.65 8.52 41.32
CA GLU A 130 -18.61 9.48 40.91
C GLU A 130 -19.05 10.30 39.69
N GLN A 131 -19.77 9.69 38.74
CA GLN A 131 -20.41 10.43 37.64
C GLN A 131 -21.39 11.49 38.16
N LEU A 132 -22.18 11.15 39.18
CA LEU A 132 -23.15 12.08 39.76
C LEU A 132 -22.44 13.24 40.50
N ALA A 133 -21.32 12.95 41.17
CA ALA A 133 -20.51 13.96 41.85
C ALA A 133 -19.84 14.92 40.87
N GLU A 134 -19.30 14.42 39.77
CA GLU A 134 -18.71 15.25 38.72
C GLU A 134 -19.77 16.08 37.97
N LEU A 135 -20.96 15.52 37.70
CA LEU A 135 -22.08 16.29 37.14
C LEU A 135 -22.54 17.42 38.08
N ARG A 136 -22.52 17.20 39.40
CA ARG A 136 -22.84 18.26 40.39
C ARG A 136 -21.79 19.36 40.39
N LYS A 137 -20.50 19.02 40.39
CA LYS A 137 -19.41 20.00 40.27
C LYS A 137 -19.49 20.81 38.97
N LEU A 138 -19.75 20.15 37.85
CA LEU A 138 -19.95 20.80 36.55
C LEU A 138 -21.13 21.78 36.57
N ARG A 139 -22.22 21.42 37.25
CA ARG A 139 -23.39 22.30 37.39
C ARG A 139 -23.10 23.52 38.27
N GLU A 140 -22.34 23.33 39.35
CA GLU A 140 -21.91 24.42 40.24
C GLU A 140 -20.92 25.37 39.56
N SER A 141 -20.00 24.86 38.72
CA SER A 141 -19.04 25.70 38.01
C SER A 141 -19.62 26.40 36.78
N SER A 142 -20.66 25.83 36.16
CA SER A 142 -21.24 26.34 34.91
C SER A 142 -22.44 27.27 35.11
N GLY A 143 -22.88 27.49 36.35
CA GLY A 143 -23.86 28.52 36.70
C GLY A 143 -25.24 28.36 36.04
N LEU A 144 -25.76 27.12 35.98
CA LEU A 144 -27.15 26.80 35.63
C LEU A 144 -27.93 26.30 36.85
#